data_AF-A0A5B9QG56-F1
#
_entry.id   AF-A0A5B9QG56-F1
#
_cell.length_a   1.000
_cell.length_b   1.000
_cell.length_c   1.000
_cell.angle_alpha   90.00
_cell.angle_beta   90.00
_cell.angle_gamma   90.00
#
_symmetry.space_group_name_H-M   'P 1'
#
loop_
_entity.id
_entity.type
_entity.pdbx_description
1 polymer ?
#
loop_
_entity_poly.entity_id
_entity_poly.type
_entity_poly.pdbx_seq_one_letter_code
_entity_poly.pdbx_strand_id
1 'polypeptide(L)'
;MICRFICVAAPHAYPDVINYTLDNVRLADSTHRPGSFSWTFSIGDFEGGVGAFTALGIPWRPGGTLPTLEDPGMVLTIENNQIEISVDGNFHDYGLDSSLKFVQPISSMQSSLIDLSRSLFECCGNGFKDQPFQSGRIIPSTFHVGDFDVDSDANGSDFLKWQRGEVFSPLAA
;
A
#
# COMPACT_ATOMS: atom_id res chain seq x y z
N MET A 1 1.95 15.14 -54.26
CA MET A 1 1.80 15.55 -52.84
C MET A 1 1.37 14.31 -52.07
N ILE A 2 2.30 13.67 -51.34
CA ILE A 2 2.04 12.43 -50.60
C ILE A 2 1.66 12.83 -49.18
N CYS A 3 0.38 12.74 -48.83
CA CYS A 3 -0.09 12.96 -47.48
C CYS A 3 0.20 11.68 -46.67
N ARG A 4 1.15 11.74 -45.73
CA ARG A 4 1.44 10.63 -44.81
C ARG A 4 0.53 10.78 -43.59
N PHE A 5 -0.42 9.87 -43.43
CA PHE A 5 -1.14 9.71 -42.17
C PHE A 5 -0.20 9.08 -41.15
N ILE A 6 0.12 9.82 -40.10
CA ILE A 6 0.74 9.28 -38.89
C ILE A 6 -0.42 8.86 -37.99
N CYS A 7 -0.74 7.57 -37.97
CA CYS A 7 -1.59 7.02 -36.91
C CYS A 7 -0.77 7.01 -35.62
N VAL A 8 -1.00 8.01 -34.76
CA VAL A 8 -0.52 7.97 -33.38
C VAL A 8 -1.46 7.04 -32.62
N ALA A 9 -1.03 5.80 -32.38
CA ALA A 9 -1.73 4.93 -31.45
C ALA A 9 -1.57 5.54 -30.05
N ALA A 10 -2.64 6.09 -29.49
CA ALA A 10 -2.67 6.44 -28.07
C ALA A 10 -2.70 5.12 -27.29
N PRO A 11 -1.69 4.81 -26.46
CA PRO A 11 -1.76 3.62 -25.62
C PRO A 11 -2.98 3.79 -24.71
N HIS A 12 -3.86 2.80 -24.72
CA HIS A 12 -4.89 2.68 -23.70
C HIS A 12 -4.14 2.43 -22.39
N ALA A 13 -4.06 3.45 -21.53
CA ALA A 13 -3.54 3.29 -20.18
C ALA A 13 -4.59 2.47 -19.41
N TYR A 14 -4.35 1.17 -19.30
CA TYR A 14 -5.11 0.33 -18.39
C TYR A 14 -4.73 0.74 -16.96
N PRO A 15 -5.70 0.83 -16.03
CA PRO A 15 -5.38 1.04 -14.63
C PRO A 15 -4.57 -0.15 -14.15
N ASP A 16 -3.49 0.14 -13.43
CA ASP A 16 -2.69 -0.87 -12.75
C ASP A 16 -3.14 -0.96 -11.29
N VAL A 17 -3.08 -2.17 -10.73
CA VAL A 17 -3.53 -2.44 -9.35
C VAL A 17 -2.37 -3.07 -8.60
N ILE A 18 -1.90 -2.38 -7.57
CA ILE A 18 -0.86 -2.89 -6.68
C ILE A 18 -1.47 -3.14 -5.32
N ASN A 19 -1.18 -4.31 -4.76
CA ASN A 19 -1.50 -4.59 -3.37
C ASN A 19 -0.30 -4.19 -2.52
N TYR A 20 -0.54 -3.59 -1.37
CA TYR A 20 0.48 -3.24 -0.40
C TYR A 20 0.17 -3.91 0.94
N THR A 21 1.23 -4.26 1.66
CA THR A 21 1.17 -4.74 3.03
C THR A 21 1.94 -3.78 3.94
N LEU A 22 1.31 -3.40 5.05
CA LEU A 22 1.95 -2.74 6.18
C LEU A 22 2.62 -3.81 7.05
N ASP A 23 3.95 -3.87 6.98
CA ASP A 23 4.75 -4.89 7.65
C ASP A 23 5.49 -4.34 8.89
N ASN A 24 5.47 -5.12 9.97
CA ASN A 24 6.07 -4.80 11.26
C ASN A 24 5.75 -3.38 11.77
N VAL A 25 4.53 -2.90 11.51
CA VAL A 25 4.07 -1.61 12.01
C VAL A 25 3.77 -1.74 13.49
N ARG A 26 4.57 -1.05 14.32
CA ARG A 26 4.46 -1.05 15.77
C ARG A 26 4.15 0.33 16.30
N LEU A 27 3.22 0.37 17.24
CA LEU A 27 2.73 1.59 17.88
C LEU A 27 3.55 1.89 19.14
N ALA A 28 3.32 3.06 19.76
CA ALA A 28 4.09 3.53 20.92
C ALA A 28 4.12 2.54 22.11
N ASP A 29 3.07 1.73 22.27
CA ASP A 29 2.93 0.69 23.29
C ASP A 29 3.46 -0.69 22.86
N SER A 30 4.15 -0.76 21.72
CA SER A 30 4.63 -1.98 21.05
C SER A 30 3.54 -2.86 20.44
N THR A 31 2.28 -2.43 20.45
CA THR A 31 1.18 -3.16 19.81
C THR A 31 1.39 -3.22 18.30
N HIS A 32 1.13 -4.39 17.72
CA HIS A 32 1.28 -4.64 16.29
C HIS A 32 0.02 -4.23 15.53
N ARG A 33 0.20 -3.47 14.45
CA ARG A 33 -0.88 -2.99 13.57
C ARG A 33 -0.69 -3.51 12.14
N PRO A 34 -1.09 -4.75 11.84
CA PRO A 34 -1.02 -5.26 10.48
C PRO A 34 -2.02 -4.51 9.58
N GLY A 35 -1.75 -4.45 8.29
CA GLY A 35 -2.73 -3.95 7.32
C GLY A 35 -2.32 -4.29 5.89
N SER A 36 -3.30 -4.33 5.00
CA SER A 36 -3.10 -4.46 3.57
C SER A 36 -4.16 -3.68 2.81
N PHE A 37 -3.80 -3.15 1.65
CA PHE A 37 -4.72 -2.39 0.80
C PHE A 37 -4.34 -2.55 -0.67
N SER A 38 -5.31 -2.38 -1.56
CA SER A 38 -5.07 -2.25 -2.99
C SER A 38 -5.00 -0.76 -3.37
N TRP A 39 -4.17 -0.44 -4.35
CA TRP A 39 -4.03 0.89 -4.93
C TRP A 39 -4.19 0.78 -6.44
N THR A 40 -5.25 1.39 -6.98
CA THR A 40 -5.55 1.40 -8.40
C THR A 40 -5.18 2.76 -8.97
N PHE A 41 -4.30 2.82 -9.96
CA PHE A 41 -3.81 4.09 -10.51
C PHE A 41 -3.64 4.03 -12.02
N SER A 42 -3.55 5.19 -12.67
CA SER A 42 -3.27 5.27 -14.11
C SER A 42 -1.76 5.23 -14.35
N ILE A 43 -1.29 4.52 -15.37
CA ILE A 43 0.14 4.48 -15.71
C ILE A 43 0.65 5.91 -15.95
N GLY A 44 1.68 6.31 -15.19
CA GLY A 44 2.24 7.67 -15.22
C GLY A 44 1.61 8.66 -14.24
N ASP A 45 0.57 8.26 -13.51
CA ASP A 45 -0.11 9.06 -12.47
C ASP A 45 -0.37 8.18 -11.23
N PHE A 46 0.68 7.97 -10.44
CA PHE A 46 0.62 7.13 -9.25
C PHE A 46 -0.19 7.78 -8.11
N GLU A 47 -0.15 9.10 -7.99
CA GLU A 47 -0.79 9.86 -6.90
C GLU A 47 -2.29 10.08 -7.14
N GLY A 48 -2.74 10.09 -8.40
CA GLY A 48 -4.15 10.17 -8.78
C GLY A 48 -4.94 8.86 -8.64
N GLY A 49 -4.40 7.88 -7.91
CA GLY A 49 -5.02 6.58 -7.71
C GLY A 49 -6.16 6.57 -6.68
N VAL A 50 -6.79 5.41 -6.53
CA VAL A 50 -7.83 5.12 -5.54
C VAL A 50 -7.42 3.88 -4.76
N GLY A 51 -7.48 3.99 -3.43
CA GLY A 51 -7.09 2.94 -2.50
C GLY A 51 -8.28 2.29 -1.80
N ALA A 52 -8.16 1.00 -1.49
CA ALA A 52 -9.13 0.28 -0.67
C ALA A 52 -8.43 -0.71 0.28
N PHE A 53 -8.74 -0.66 1.57
CA PHE A 53 -8.19 -1.61 2.54
C PHE A 53 -8.78 -3.01 2.35
N THR A 54 -7.91 -4.00 2.30
CA THR A 54 -8.28 -5.43 2.30
C THR A 54 -8.12 -6.05 3.69
N ALA A 55 -7.26 -5.46 4.53
CA ALA A 55 -7.17 -5.73 5.96
C ALA A 55 -6.65 -4.49 6.71
N LEU A 56 -7.15 -4.22 7.91
CA LEU A 56 -6.53 -3.24 8.81
C LEU A 56 -6.75 -3.67 10.27
N GLY A 57 -5.65 -3.85 11.00
CA GLY A 57 -5.68 -4.03 12.44
C GLY A 57 -6.00 -2.71 13.13
N ILE A 58 -6.95 -2.75 14.07
CA ILE A 58 -7.37 -1.59 14.87
C ILE A 58 -7.20 -1.95 16.36
N PRO A 59 -6.06 -1.61 16.98
CA PRO A 59 -5.68 -2.18 18.27
C PRO A 59 -6.59 -1.82 19.45
N TRP A 60 -7.15 -0.62 19.47
CA TRP A 60 -7.87 -0.10 20.65
C TRP A 60 -9.39 -0.11 20.49
N ARG A 61 -9.94 -0.94 19.59
CA ARG A 61 -11.38 -0.96 19.35
C ARG A 61 -12.13 -1.70 20.47
N PRO A 62 -13.09 -1.08 21.17
CA PRO A 62 -13.94 -1.75 22.15
C PRO A 62 -14.98 -2.63 21.44
N GLY A 63 -15.20 -3.85 21.95
CA GLY A 63 -16.35 -4.68 21.56
C GLY A 63 -16.20 -5.54 20.31
N GLY A 64 -15.05 -5.55 19.63
CA GLY A 64 -14.67 -6.58 18.64
C GLY A 64 -15.42 -6.59 17.30
N THR A 65 -16.52 -5.86 17.13
CA THR A 65 -17.20 -5.70 15.83
C THR A 65 -16.49 -4.65 15.02
N LEU A 66 -15.50 -4.99 14.17
CA LEU A 66 -14.77 -4.06 13.29
C LEU A 66 -15.72 -3.22 12.42
N PRO A 67 -15.36 -1.97 12.02
CA PRO A 67 -16.08 -1.37 10.90
C PRO A 67 -15.79 -2.26 9.70
N THR A 68 -16.73 -2.39 8.78
CA THR A 68 -16.36 -2.99 7.50
C THR A 68 -15.21 -2.17 6.93
N LEU A 69 -14.17 -2.80 6.39
CA LEU A 69 -13.05 -2.09 5.75
C LEU A 69 -13.51 -1.23 4.56
N GLU A 70 -14.75 -1.46 4.12
CA GLU A 70 -15.51 -0.72 3.12
C GLU A 70 -16.46 0.31 3.74
N ASP A 71 -16.29 0.69 5.02
CA ASP A 71 -17.06 1.79 5.60
C ASP A 71 -16.88 3.02 4.70
N PRO A 72 -17.96 3.62 4.17
CA PRO A 72 -17.86 4.73 3.24
C PRO A 72 -17.15 5.96 3.83
N GLY A 73 -16.98 6.03 5.15
CA GLY A 73 -16.17 7.06 5.81
C GLY A 73 -14.67 6.79 5.80
N MET A 74 -14.19 5.60 5.43
CA MET A 74 -12.77 5.28 5.42
C MET A 74 -12.09 5.85 4.18
N VAL A 75 -11.16 6.78 4.39
CA VAL A 75 -10.40 7.44 3.35
C VAL A 75 -8.94 7.00 3.41
N LEU A 76 -8.44 6.57 2.25
CA LEU A 76 -7.04 6.24 2.02
C LEU A 76 -6.51 7.15 0.92
N THR A 77 -5.58 8.03 1.25
CA THR A 77 -4.87 8.85 0.25
C THR A 77 -3.41 8.46 0.22
N ILE A 78 -2.84 8.44 -0.99
CA ILE A 78 -1.40 8.27 -1.20
C ILE A 78 -0.88 9.50 -1.92
N GLU A 79 0.18 10.07 -1.39
CA GLU A 79 0.93 11.16 -2.01
C GLU A 79 2.42 10.79 -2.01
N ASN A 80 3.26 11.65 -2.62
CA ASN A 80 4.70 11.42 -2.63
C ASN A 80 5.26 11.22 -1.22
N ASN A 81 5.74 10.01 -0.93
CA ASN A 81 6.28 9.62 0.38
C ASN A 81 5.28 9.63 1.55
N GLN A 82 3.98 9.61 1.32
CA GLN A 82 3.03 9.51 2.43
C GLN A 82 1.74 8.78 2.11
N ILE A 83 1.18 8.17 3.15
CA ILE A 83 -0.15 7.62 3.19
C ILE A 83 -0.88 8.29 4.33
N GLU A 84 -2.08 8.78 4.07
CA GLU A 84 -3.02 9.17 5.11
C GLU A 84 -4.19 8.19 5.16
N ILE A 85 -4.44 7.69 6.36
CA ILE A 85 -5.56 6.84 6.69
C ILE A 85 -6.41 7.67 7.63
N SER A 86 -7.65 7.94 7.25
CA SER A 86 -8.61 8.62 8.10
C SER A 86 -9.97 7.93 8.01
N VAL A 87 -10.76 8.05 9.06
CA VAL A 87 -12.16 7.60 9.03
C VAL A 87 -13.06 8.75 9.44
N ASP A 88 -13.99 9.12 8.56
CA ASP A 88 -15.01 10.11 8.88
C ASP A 88 -15.85 9.63 10.08
N GLY A 89 -16.01 10.51 11.06
CA GLY A 89 -16.77 10.23 12.29
C GLY A 89 -15.87 10.19 13.54
N ASN A 90 -16.46 9.86 14.69
CA ASN A 90 -15.77 9.92 15.99
C ASN A 90 -14.96 8.64 16.28
N PHE A 91 -14.10 8.24 15.33
CA PHE A 91 -13.25 7.05 15.44
C PHE A 91 -11.79 7.38 15.77
N HIS A 92 -11.50 8.64 16.09
CA HIS A 92 -10.20 9.20 16.46
C HIS A 92 -9.55 8.43 17.63
N ASP A 93 -10.36 7.87 18.53
CA ASP A 93 -9.89 7.18 19.74
C ASP A 93 -9.21 5.83 19.45
N TYR A 94 -9.36 5.29 18.24
CA TYR A 94 -9.03 3.89 17.96
C TYR A 94 -7.69 3.68 17.23
N GLY A 95 -6.87 4.71 17.02
CA GLY A 95 -5.63 4.56 16.27
C GLY A 95 -5.82 4.64 14.75
N LEU A 96 -6.98 5.08 14.27
CA LEU A 96 -7.32 5.01 12.84
C LEU A 96 -6.77 6.19 12.06
N ASP A 97 -6.87 7.40 12.61
CA ASP A 97 -6.34 8.61 11.99
C ASP A 97 -4.82 8.58 12.09
N SER A 98 -4.19 8.20 10.98
CA SER A 98 -2.75 7.99 10.91
C SER A 98 -2.16 8.61 9.66
N SER A 99 -1.06 9.31 9.85
CA SER A 99 -0.22 9.84 8.78
C SER A 99 1.07 9.02 8.78
N LEU A 100 1.21 8.14 7.79
CA LEU A 100 2.40 7.36 7.55
C LEU A 100 3.24 8.11 6.53
N LYS A 101 4.40 8.61 6.95
CA LYS A 101 5.39 9.22 6.06
C LYS A 101 6.52 8.23 5.87
N PHE A 102 7.13 8.24 4.70
CA PHE A 102 8.10 7.25 4.31
C PHE A 102 9.46 7.89 4.02
N VAL A 103 10.53 7.12 4.26
CA VAL A 103 11.92 7.57 4.04
C VAL A 103 12.22 7.71 2.55
N GLN A 104 11.66 6.83 1.72
CA GLN A 104 11.73 6.91 0.25
C GLN A 104 10.34 6.85 -0.40
N PRO A 105 10.20 7.27 -1.67
CA PRO A 105 8.93 7.23 -2.37
C PRO A 105 8.38 5.81 -2.43
N ILE A 106 7.06 5.70 -2.28
CA ILE A 106 6.36 4.44 -2.48
C ILE A 106 6.33 4.19 -3.99
N SER A 107 6.64 2.95 -4.39
CA SER A 107 6.53 2.53 -5.78
C SER A 107 5.99 1.11 -5.85
N SER A 108 5.59 0.70 -7.06
CA SER A 108 5.09 -0.64 -7.33
C SER A 108 6.08 -1.75 -7.07
N MET A 109 7.38 -1.45 -7.06
CA MET A 109 8.45 -2.45 -7.00
C MET A 109 9.30 -2.33 -5.73
N GLN A 110 9.15 -1.25 -4.96
CA GLN A 110 10.05 -0.97 -3.86
C GLN A 110 9.31 -0.80 -2.54
N SER A 111 9.76 -1.56 -1.54
CA SER A 111 9.36 -1.31 -0.15
C SER A 111 9.88 0.04 0.36
N SER A 112 9.15 0.63 1.31
CA SER A 112 9.58 1.86 1.96
C SER A 112 9.45 1.82 3.47
N LEU A 113 10.48 2.30 4.17
CA LEU A 113 10.47 2.39 5.63
C LEU A 113 9.61 3.56 6.09
N ILE A 114 8.88 3.37 7.18
CA ILE A 114 8.18 4.47 7.86
C ILE A 114 9.21 5.42 8.48
N ASP A 115 9.09 6.70 8.19
CA ASP A 115 9.83 7.77 8.86
C ASP A 115 9.20 8.02 10.23
N LEU A 116 9.83 7.45 11.26
CA LEU A 116 9.35 7.50 12.65
C LEU A 116 9.36 8.91 13.24
N SER A 117 10.12 9.84 12.65
CA SER A 117 10.20 11.23 13.13
C SER A 117 9.04 12.10 12.62
N ARG A 118 8.41 11.68 11.52
CA ARG A 118 7.36 12.44 10.83
C ARG A 118 6.00 11.74 10.86
N SER A 119 5.97 10.44 11.06
CA SER A 119 4.75 9.62 11.08
C SER A 119 4.10 9.66 12.45
N LEU A 120 2.80 9.89 12.47
CA LEU A 120 2.02 10.03 13.69
C LEU A 120 0.67 9.34 13.54
N PHE A 121 0.13 8.86 14.64
CA PHE A 121 -1.25 8.41 14.72
C PHE A 121 -1.95 9.04 15.91
N GLU A 122 -3.27 9.08 15.84
CA GLU A 122 -4.13 9.53 16.92
C GLU A 122 -4.74 8.33 17.63
N CYS A 123 -4.61 8.26 18.95
CA CYS A 123 -5.36 7.31 19.76
C CYS A 123 -5.72 7.93 21.11
N CYS A 124 -6.65 7.30 21.83
CA CYS A 124 -6.96 7.63 23.23
C CYS A 124 -7.64 9.00 23.48
N GLY A 125 -8.25 9.59 22.45
CA GLY A 125 -9.31 10.60 22.61
C GLY A 125 -8.91 11.93 23.22
N ASN A 126 -7.65 12.33 23.06
CA ASN A 126 -7.25 13.71 23.34
C ASN A 126 -7.49 14.66 22.14
N GLY A 127 -7.89 14.14 20.97
CA GLY A 127 -8.17 14.93 19.77
C GLY A 127 -6.91 15.40 19.02
N PHE A 128 -5.74 14.80 19.29
CA PHE A 128 -4.47 15.20 18.68
C PHE A 128 -3.72 13.99 18.09
N LYS A 129 -3.25 14.13 16.85
CA LYS A 129 -2.25 13.23 16.24
C LYS A 129 -0.90 13.42 16.95
N ASP A 130 -0.64 12.65 18.00
CA ASP A 130 0.52 12.89 18.87
C ASP A 130 1.35 11.64 19.21
N GLN A 131 0.93 10.45 18.79
CA GLN A 131 1.65 9.23 19.13
C GLN A 131 2.63 8.80 18.03
N PRO A 132 3.89 8.50 18.39
CA PRO A 132 4.89 8.05 17.42
C PRO A 132 4.77 6.56 17.11
N PHE A 133 5.12 6.19 15.89
CA PHE A 133 5.39 4.80 15.55
C PHE A 133 6.76 4.36 16.09
N GLN A 134 6.89 3.08 16.47
CA GLN A 134 8.17 2.49 16.87
C GLN A 134 8.91 1.85 15.69
N SER A 135 8.17 1.30 14.73
CA SER A 135 8.72 0.66 13.53
C SER A 135 7.64 0.51 12.48
N GLY A 136 8.08 0.19 11.25
CA GLY A 136 7.25 -0.37 10.22
C GLY A 136 7.74 -0.02 8.83
N ARG A 137 7.17 -0.70 7.84
CA ARG A 137 7.42 -0.45 6.43
C ARG A 137 6.20 -0.79 5.61
N ILE A 138 6.13 -0.22 4.42
CA ILE A 138 5.20 -0.62 3.39
C ILE A 138 5.93 -1.52 2.39
N ILE A 139 5.31 -2.63 2.02
CA ILE A 139 5.84 -3.57 1.03
C ILE A 139 4.80 -3.72 -0.07
N PRO A 140 5.13 -3.45 -1.35
CA PRO A 140 4.25 -3.86 -2.44
C PRO A 140 4.22 -5.38 -2.47
N SER A 141 3.03 -5.95 -2.43
CA SER A 141 2.76 -7.35 -2.74
C SER A 141 2.84 -7.50 -4.25
N THR A 142 4.06 -7.48 -4.77
CA THR A 142 4.37 -7.72 -6.16
C THR A 142 4.14 -9.19 -6.47
N PHE A 143 2.93 -9.51 -6.93
CA PHE A 143 2.74 -10.68 -7.77
C PHE A 143 2.86 -10.19 -9.21
N HIS A 144 4.09 -10.01 -9.69
CA HIS A 144 4.30 -9.76 -11.11
C HIS A 144 3.99 -11.07 -11.83
N VAL A 145 2.92 -11.08 -12.62
CA VAL A 145 2.68 -12.20 -13.54
C VAL A 145 3.87 -12.25 -14.48
N GLY A 146 4.75 -13.23 -14.28
CA GLY A 146 6.00 -13.32 -15.03
C GLY A 146 7.27 -13.14 -14.19
N ASP A 147 7.18 -12.84 -12.90
CA ASP A 147 8.31 -12.94 -11.95
C ASP A 147 8.42 -14.40 -11.48
N PHE A 148 9.21 -15.19 -12.21
CA PHE A 148 9.40 -16.61 -11.94
C PHE A 148 10.63 -16.88 -11.08
N ASP A 149 11.51 -15.89 -10.91
CA ASP A 149 12.73 -16.03 -10.10
C ASP A 149 12.65 -15.35 -8.72
N VAL A 150 11.57 -14.63 -8.46
CA VAL A 150 11.20 -13.96 -7.20
C VAL A 150 12.19 -12.86 -6.82
N ASP A 151 12.78 -12.19 -7.81
CA ASP A 151 13.63 -11.01 -7.60
C ASP A 151 12.86 -9.68 -7.67
N SER A 152 11.53 -9.76 -7.80
CA SER A 152 10.60 -8.62 -7.87
C SER A 152 10.66 -7.82 -9.17
N ASP A 153 11.18 -8.41 -10.25
CA ASP A 153 11.01 -7.88 -11.60
C ASP A 153 10.51 -8.96 -12.58
N ALA A 154 10.30 -8.58 -13.85
CA ALA A 154 9.96 -9.53 -14.92
C ALA A 154 10.89 -9.29 -16.11
N ASN A 155 11.99 -10.04 -16.15
CA ASN A 155 13.08 -9.90 -17.09
C ASN A 155 13.43 -11.24 -17.79
N GLY A 156 14.58 -11.31 -18.46
CA GLY A 156 15.02 -12.51 -19.18
C GLY A 156 15.35 -13.70 -18.27
N SER A 157 15.73 -13.45 -17.02
CA SER A 157 15.96 -14.45 -15.97
C SER A 157 14.67 -15.22 -15.68
N ASP A 158 13.55 -14.53 -15.56
CA ASP A 158 12.24 -15.14 -15.36
C ASP A 158 11.82 -16.03 -16.51
N PHE A 159 12.07 -15.58 -17.73
CA PHE A 159 11.80 -16.41 -18.91
C PHE A 159 12.60 -17.72 -18.86
N LEU A 160 13.86 -17.67 -18.43
CA LEU A 160 14.69 -18.87 -18.26
C LEU A 160 14.17 -19.78 -17.14
N LYS A 161 13.68 -19.22 -16.02
CA LYS A 161 13.04 -20.01 -14.95
C LYS A 161 11.77 -20.68 -15.42
N TRP A 162 10.91 -19.94 -16.13
CA TRP A 162 9.69 -20.45 -16.73
C TRP A 162 9.97 -21.60 -17.71
N GLN A 163 10.94 -21.44 -18.61
CA GLN A 163 11.33 -22.48 -19.57
C GLN A 163 11.83 -23.76 -18.89
N ARG A 164 12.49 -23.65 -17.74
CA ARG A 164 12.98 -24.81 -16.97
C ARG A 164 11.87 -25.52 -16.17
N GLY A 165 10.65 -24.97 -16.16
CA GLY A 165 9.55 -25.53 -15.38
C GLY A 165 9.79 -25.44 -13.86
N GLU A 166 10.66 -24.53 -13.43
CA GLU A 166 10.87 -24.21 -12.01
C GLU A 166 9.64 -23.40 -11.54
N VAL A 167 8.49 -24.06 -11.40
CA VAL A 167 7.29 -23.42 -10.85
C VAL A 167 7.47 -23.34 -9.34
N PHE A 168 7.80 -22.16 -8.83
CA PHE A 168 7.70 -21.89 -7.41
C PHE A 168 6.24 -22.04 -6.98
N SER A 169 5.98 -22.95 -6.04
CA SER A 169 4.73 -22.94 -5.28
C SER A 169 4.84 -21.86 -4.21
N PRO A 170 4.00 -20.80 -4.23
CA PRO A 170 4.05 -19.72 -3.24
C PRO A 170 3.72 -20.16 -1.80
N LEU A 171 3.41 -21.45 -1.60
CA LEU A 171 2.93 -22.02 -0.34
C LEU A 171 3.93 -22.98 0.34
N ALA A 172 5.16 -23.08 -0.16
CA ALA A 172 6.16 -24.02 0.34
C ALA A 172 7.21 -23.42 1.30
N ALA A 173 7.02 -22.18 1.76
CA ALA A 173 7.93 -21.49 2.70
C ALA A 173 7.26 -21.24 4.05
#